data_AF-H7CEE3-F1
#
_entry.id   AF-H7CEE3-F1
#
_cell.length_a   1.000
_cell.length_b   1.000
_cell.length_c   1.000
_cell.angle_alpha   90.00
_cell.angle_beta   90.00
_cell.angle_gamma   90.00
#
_symmetry.space_group_name_H-M   'P 1'
#
loop_
_entity.id
_entity.type
_entity.pdbx_description
1 polymer ?
#
loop_
_entity_poly.entity_id
_entity_poly.type
_entity_poly.pdbx_seq_one_letter_code
_entity_poly.pdbx_strand_id
1 'polypeptide(L)'
;GAVGVLSLASGAIWFFMVGAWFWHQAGYNPAVFLRNLFWLSLDPPSSDYGLRFPPIAEGGYYRIASFFLLISVMSWWVRTYLRAEALGMGKHVCYAFASAIWLFLVLGLFRPILMGSWSEAVPYGI
;
A
#
# COMPACT_ATOMS: atom_id res chain seq x y z
N GLY A 1 -1.85 -8.90 -20.23
CA GLY A 1 -1.89 -10.20 -19.53
C GLY A 1 -2.57 -10.06 -18.19
N ALA A 2 -3.12 -11.15 -17.66
CA ALA A 2 -3.97 -11.16 -16.46
C ALA A 2 -3.32 -10.53 -15.21
N VAL A 3 -2.04 -10.82 -14.94
CA VAL A 3 -1.30 -10.27 -13.79
C VAL A 3 -1.20 -8.74 -13.80
N GLY A 4 -1.17 -8.13 -14.99
CA GLY A 4 -1.17 -6.69 -15.12
C GLY A 4 -2.52 -6.05 -14.79
N VAL A 5 -3.62 -6.73 -15.14
CA VAL A 5 -4.97 -6.28 -14.81
C VAL A 5 -5.20 -6.42 -13.31
N LEU A 6 -4.77 -7.53 -12.70
CA LEU A 6 -4.83 -7.75 -11.25
C LEU A 6 -4.06 -6.65 -10.50
N SER A 7 -2.87 -6.30 -10.97
CA SER A 7 -2.07 -5.23 -10.37
C SER A 7 -2.79 -3.88 -10.40
N LEU A 8 -3.34 -3.49 -11.56
CA LEU A 8 -4.05 -2.23 -11.69
C LEU A 8 -5.36 -2.22 -10.90
N ALA A 9 -6.11 -3.32 -10.88
CA ALA A 9 -7.36 -3.43 -10.13
C ALA A 9 -7.12 -3.31 -8.61
N SER A 10 -6.16 -4.06 -8.08
CA SER A 10 -5.79 -3.98 -6.65
C SER A 10 -5.17 -2.63 -6.28
N GLY A 11 -4.36 -2.04 -7.17
CA GLY A 11 -3.80 -0.70 -6.97
C GLY A 11 -4.87 0.39 -6.99
N ALA A 12 -5.87 0.28 -7.87
CA ALA A 12 -7.02 1.17 -7.89
C ALA A 12 -7.86 1.04 -6.62
N ILE A 13 -8.11 -0.19 -6.13
CA ILE A 13 -8.80 -0.41 -4.85
C ILE A 13 -8.04 0.30 -3.72
N TRP A 14 -6.73 0.09 -3.60
CA TRP A 14 -5.92 0.79 -2.60
C TRP A 14 -6.03 2.32 -2.74
N PHE A 15 -5.87 2.86 -3.95
CA PHE A 15 -5.94 4.30 -4.20
C PHE A 15 -7.29 4.90 -3.83
N PHE A 16 -8.39 4.26 -4.22
CA PHE A 16 -9.74 4.71 -3.86
C PHE A 16 -10.02 4.55 -2.37
N MET A 17 -9.46 3.53 -1.71
CA MET A 17 -9.59 3.40 -0.26
C MET A 17 -8.93 4.59 0.45
N VAL A 18 -7.66 4.89 0.16
CA VAL A 18 -6.97 6.04 0.74
C VAL A 18 -7.73 7.34 0.45
N GLY A 19 -8.17 7.54 -0.80
CA GLY A 19 -8.98 8.70 -1.18
C GLY A 19 -10.31 8.81 -0.44
N ALA A 20 -11.02 7.69 -0.24
CA ALA A 20 -12.27 7.66 0.51
C ALA A 20 -12.06 7.98 1.99
N TRP A 21 -10.94 7.55 2.57
CA TRP A 21 -10.56 7.91 3.93
C TRP A 21 -10.26 9.40 4.08
N PHE A 22 -9.55 9.98 3.11
CA PHE A 22 -9.27 11.42 3.07
C PHE A 22 -10.56 12.23 2.88
N TRP A 23 -11.49 11.72 2.07
CA TRP A 23 -12.80 12.33 1.88
C TRP A 23 -13.63 12.35 3.17
N HIS A 24 -13.56 11.26 3.95
CA HIS A 24 -14.17 11.17 5.26
C HIS A 24 -13.56 12.19 6.24
N GLN A 25 -12.23 12.30 6.31
CA GLN A 25 -11.54 13.30 7.15
C GLN A 25 -11.88 14.75 6.77
N ALA A 26 -12.09 15.03 5.48
CA ALA A 26 -12.51 16.34 5.01
C ALA A 26 -13.98 16.67 5.33
N GLY A 27 -14.71 15.78 6.02
CA GLY A 27 -16.13 15.95 6.32
C GLY A 27 -16.98 16.02 5.05
N TYR A 28 -16.57 15.31 3.99
CA TYR A 28 -17.24 15.31 2.68
C TYR A 28 -17.30 16.71 2.02
N ASN A 29 -16.40 17.62 2.40
CA ASN A 29 -16.32 18.96 1.83
C ASN A 29 -15.17 19.06 0.81
N PRO A 30 -15.46 19.37 -0.47
CA PRO A 30 -14.45 19.43 -1.53
C PRO A 30 -13.42 20.55 -1.34
N ALA A 31 -13.81 21.69 -0.75
CA ALA A 31 -12.89 22.78 -0.49
C ALA A 31 -11.90 22.43 0.63
N VAL A 32 -12.38 21.77 1.69
CA VAL A 32 -11.52 21.30 2.79
C VAL A 32 -10.58 20.19 2.30
N PHE A 33 -11.09 19.26 1.49
CA PHE A 33 -10.30 18.18 0.91
C PHE A 33 -9.13 18.72 0.09
N LEU A 34 -9.37 19.65 -0.82
CA LEU A 34 -8.32 20.23 -1.66
C LEU A 34 -7.33 21.08 -0.86
N ARG A 35 -7.81 21.88 0.10
CA ARG A 35 -6.95 22.70 0.96
C ARG A 35 -6.04 21.85 1.83
N ASN A 36 -6.59 20.79 2.43
CA ASN A 36 -5.89 19.97 3.40
C ASN A 36 -5.25 18.73 2.77
N LEU A 37 -5.31 18.53 1.45
CA LEU A 37 -4.90 17.28 0.79
C LEU A 37 -3.52 16.75 1.24
N PHE A 38 -2.56 17.66 1.46
CA PHE A 38 -1.19 17.34 1.87
C PHE A 38 -1.04 17.06 3.38
N TRP A 39 -2.08 17.29 4.17
CA TRP A 39 -2.15 17.04 5.61
C TRP A 39 -3.09 15.89 5.98
N LEU A 40 -3.80 15.30 5.01
CA LEU A 40 -4.65 14.14 5.26
C LEU A 40 -3.79 12.88 5.29
N SER A 41 -4.09 11.98 6.22
CA SER A 41 -3.35 10.72 6.37
C SER A 41 -4.25 9.53 6.69
N LEU A 42 -3.91 8.36 6.17
CA LEU A 42 -4.48 7.09 6.60
C LEU A 42 -3.43 6.41 7.47
N ASP A 43 -3.65 6.49 8.77
CA ASP A 43 -2.67 6.09 9.77
C ASP A 43 -2.71 4.59 10.06
N PRO A 44 -1.56 4.00 10.44
CA PRO A 44 -1.53 2.65 10.99
C PRO A 44 -2.29 2.56 12.32
N PRO A 45 -2.66 1.35 12.78
CA PRO A 45 -3.34 1.20 14.05
C PRO A 45 -2.47 1.59 15.24
N SER A 46 -3.11 1.89 16.37
CA SER A 46 -2.41 2.18 17.63
C SER A 46 -1.59 0.99 18.13
N SER A 47 -0.60 1.27 18.98
CA SER A 47 0.29 0.27 19.57
C SER A 47 -0.45 -0.79 20.39
N ASP A 48 -1.61 -0.44 20.96
CA ASP A 48 -2.42 -1.30 21.83
C ASP A 48 -2.90 -2.58 21.12
N TYR A 49 -3.05 -2.51 19.79
CA TYR A 49 -3.44 -3.66 18.97
C TYR A 49 -2.28 -4.60 18.64
N GLY A 50 -1.02 -4.19 18.85
CA GLY A 50 0.16 -4.97 18.50
C GLY A 50 0.11 -5.47 17.04
N LEU A 51 0.18 -6.79 16.85
CA LEU A 51 0.04 -7.42 15.53
C LEU A 51 -1.38 -7.93 15.20
N ARG A 52 -2.35 -7.70 16.08
CA ARG A 52 -3.73 -8.14 15.86
C ARG A 52 -4.39 -7.31 14.76
N PHE A 53 -5.45 -7.85 14.19
CA PHE A 53 -6.29 -7.10 13.27
C PHE A 53 -7.19 -6.14 14.07
N PRO A 54 -7.01 -4.82 13.94
CA PRO A 54 -7.77 -3.81 14.69
C PRO A 54 -9.18 -3.61 14.08
N PRO A 55 -10.10 -2.94 14.81
CA PRO A 55 -11.34 -2.44 14.23
C PRO A 55 -11.10 -1.54 13.01
N ILE A 56 -12.07 -1.49 12.09
CA ILE A 56 -11.94 -0.76 10.82
C ILE A 56 -11.59 0.72 11.03
N ALA A 57 -12.29 1.39 11.95
CA ALA A 57 -12.09 2.81 12.25
C ALA A 57 -10.74 3.12 12.95
N GLU A 58 -10.10 2.11 13.54
CA GLU A 58 -8.90 2.26 14.38
C GLU A 58 -7.64 1.71 13.70
N GLY A 59 -7.60 1.74 12.36
CA GLY A 59 -6.48 1.28 11.54
C GLY A 59 -6.72 -0.03 10.81
N GLY A 60 -7.89 -0.66 10.96
CA GLY A 60 -8.25 -1.84 10.16
C GLY A 60 -8.40 -1.49 8.68
N TYR A 61 -8.87 -0.27 8.41
CA TYR A 61 -8.94 0.27 7.06
C TYR A 61 -7.55 0.39 6.40
N TYR A 62 -6.55 0.87 7.14
CA TYR A 62 -5.15 0.92 6.72
C TYR A 62 -4.64 -0.48 6.35
N ARG A 63 -4.87 -1.48 7.21
CA ARG A 63 -4.41 -2.87 6.99
C ARG A 63 -4.97 -3.47 5.70
N ILE A 64 -6.26 -3.24 5.42
CA ILE A 64 -6.90 -3.73 4.19
C ILE A 64 -6.33 -2.98 2.98
N ALA A 65 -6.18 -1.66 3.06
CA ALA A 65 -5.57 -0.87 1.99
C ALA A 65 -4.15 -1.37 1.68
N SER A 66 -3.31 -1.55 2.70
CA SER A 66 -1.94 -2.06 2.56
C SER A 66 -1.89 -3.46 1.93
N PHE A 67 -2.85 -4.32 2.24
CA PHE A 67 -2.94 -5.65 1.62
C PHE A 67 -3.18 -5.56 0.12
N PHE A 68 -4.11 -4.70 -0.34
CA PHE A 68 -4.34 -4.49 -1.77
C PHE A 68 -3.13 -3.85 -2.46
N LEU A 69 -2.45 -2.91 -1.81
CA LEU A 69 -1.21 -2.34 -2.33
C LEU A 69 -0.13 -3.42 -2.51
N LEU A 70 0.03 -4.31 -1.53
CA LEU A 70 0.99 -5.42 -1.60
C LEU A 70 0.71 -6.33 -2.82
N ILE A 71 -0.56 -6.72 -3.02
CA ILE A 71 -0.97 -7.50 -4.21
C ILE A 71 -0.63 -6.73 -5.48
N SER A 72 -0.91 -5.43 -5.53
CA SER A 72 -0.67 -4.58 -6.69
C SER A 72 0.80 -4.57 -7.09
N VAL A 73 1.69 -4.31 -6.13
CA VAL A 73 3.14 -4.22 -6.34
C VAL A 73 3.73 -5.57 -6.71
N MET A 74 3.36 -6.65 -6.01
CA MET A 74 3.85 -8.00 -6.31
C MET A 74 3.37 -8.49 -7.69
N SER A 75 2.11 -8.22 -8.05
CA SER A 75 1.58 -8.54 -9.38
C SER A 75 2.27 -7.73 -10.48
N TRP A 76 2.63 -6.47 -10.20
CA TRP A 76 3.42 -5.66 -11.14
C TRP A 76 4.83 -6.21 -11.31
N TRP A 77 5.46 -6.68 -10.24
CA TRP A 77 6.76 -7.32 -10.31
C TRP A 77 6.72 -8.58 -11.19
N VAL A 78 5.75 -9.46 -10.97
CA VAL A 78 5.54 -10.65 -11.83
C VAL A 78 5.31 -10.24 -13.29
N ARG A 79 4.53 -9.18 -13.54
CA ARG A 79 4.35 -8.62 -14.89
C ARG A 79 5.69 -8.22 -15.51
N THR A 80 6.56 -7.51 -14.79
CA THR A 80 7.87 -7.09 -15.32
C THR A 80 8.76 -8.28 -15.68
N TYR A 81 8.75 -9.34 -14.86
CA TYR A 81 9.47 -10.58 -15.11
C TYR A 81 8.97 -11.27 -16.40
N LEU A 82 7.65 -11.50 -16.50
CA LEU A 82 7.06 -12.21 -17.65
C LEU A 82 7.24 -11.44 -18.96
N ARG A 83 7.27 -10.11 -18.91
CA ARG A 83 7.52 -9.29 -20.11
C ARG A 83 8.97 -9.37 -20.59
N ALA A 84 9.94 -9.41 -19.69
CA ALA A 84 11.33 -9.62 -20.07
C ALA A 84 11.52 -11.01 -20.68
N GLU A 85 10.92 -12.04 -20.08
CA GLU A 85 10.98 -13.41 -20.56
C GLU A 85 10.33 -13.60 -21.93
N ALA A 86 9.14 -13.03 -22.15
CA ALA A 86 8.45 -13.11 -23.44
C ALA A 86 9.21 -12.43 -24.60
N LEU A 87 10.12 -11.49 -24.28
CA LEU A 87 10.95 -10.79 -25.26
C LEU A 87 12.38 -11.37 -25.34
N GLY A 88 12.70 -12.44 -24.60
CA GLY A 88 14.06 -12.99 -24.53
C GLY A 88 15.10 -12.04 -23.94
N MET A 89 14.67 -11.05 -23.15
CA MET A 89 15.53 -10.03 -22.56
C MET A 89 16.08 -10.47 -21.19
N GLY A 90 17.21 -9.88 -20.79
CA GLY A 90 17.74 -10.02 -19.44
C GLY A 90 16.80 -9.46 -18.36
N LYS A 91 16.82 -10.07 -17.16
CA LYS A 91 15.89 -9.77 -16.05
C LYS A 91 16.41 -8.69 -15.07
N HIS A 92 17.42 -7.91 -15.46
CA HIS A 92 18.07 -6.91 -14.60
C HIS A 92 17.09 -5.90 -13.99
N VAL A 93 16.14 -5.39 -14.78
CA VAL A 93 15.11 -4.44 -14.31
C VAL A 93 14.22 -5.09 -13.24
N CYS A 94 13.85 -6.36 -13.42
CA CYS A 94 13.03 -7.11 -12.47
C CYS A 94 13.75 -7.29 -11.13
N TYR A 95 15.05 -7.59 -11.15
CA TYR A 95 15.85 -7.70 -9.93
C TYR A 95 16.09 -6.37 -9.23
N ALA A 96 16.37 -5.30 -9.99
CA ALA A 96 16.47 -3.95 -9.42
C ALA A 96 15.14 -3.52 -8.77
N PHE A 97 14.01 -3.83 -9.41
CA PHE A 97 12.69 -3.57 -8.83
C PHE A 97 12.43 -4.42 -7.58
N ALA A 98 12.89 -5.67 -7.53
CA ALA A 98 12.81 -6.50 -6.33
C ALA A 98 13.54 -5.85 -5.13
N SER A 99 14.69 -5.21 -5.35
CA SER A 99 15.41 -4.46 -4.31
C SER A 99 14.62 -3.26 -3.78
N ALA A 100 13.87 -2.55 -4.63
CA ALA A 100 12.99 -1.48 -4.20
C ALA A 100 11.78 -2.02 -3.40
N ILE A 101 11.20 -3.14 -3.85
CA ILE A 101 10.13 -3.84 -3.13
C ILE A 101 10.62 -4.32 -1.77
N TRP A 102 11.87 -4.76 -1.66
CA TRP A 102 12.47 -5.13 -0.39
C TRP A 102 12.44 -3.99 0.62
N LEU A 103 12.91 -2.79 0.25
CA LEU A 103 12.85 -1.62 1.13
C LEU A 103 11.40 -1.30 1.55
N PHE A 104 10.47 -1.34 0.58
CA PHE A 104 9.04 -1.15 0.84
C PHE A 104 8.49 -2.17 1.87
N LEU A 105 8.83 -3.45 1.73
CA LEU A 105 8.43 -4.51 2.66
C LEU A 105 9.10 -4.38 4.03
N VAL A 106 10.36 -3.95 4.08
CA VAL A 106 11.06 -3.69 5.34
C VAL A 106 10.32 -2.63 6.14
N LEU A 107 9.94 -1.53 5.51
CA LEU A 107 9.26 -0.41 6.19
C LEU A 107 7.81 -0.75 6.59
N GLY A 108 7.04 -1.41 5.72
CA GLY A 108 5.60 -1.63 5.94
C GLY A 108 5.20 -2.99 6.51
N LEU A 109 6.09 -4.00 6.46
CA LEU A 109 5.75 -5.37 6.83
C LEU A 109 6.75 -5.98 7.82
N PHE A 110 8.02 -6.12 7.44
CA PHE A 110 8.99 -6.87 8.25
C PHE A 110 9.37 -6.13 9.53
N ARG A 111 9.70 -4.83 9.48
CA ARG A 111 10.03 -4.06 10.69
C ARG A 111 8.85 -4.04 11.68
N PRO A 112 7.60 -3.71 11.28
CA PRO A 112 6.45 -3.79 12.19
C PRO A 112 6.26 -5.17 12.84
N ILE A 113 6.43 -6.26 12.07
CA ILE A 113 6.35 -7.63 12.61
C ILE A 113 7.44 -7.89 13.65
N LEU A 114 8.68 -7.50 13.36
CA LEU A 114 9.81 -7.68 14.29
C LEU A 114 9.67 -6.85 15.57
N MET A 115 9.06 -5.66 15.46
CA MET A 115 8.77 -4.79 16.60
C MET A 115 7.49 -5.21 17.36
N GLY A 116 6.74 -6.18 16.84
CA GLY A 116 5.50 -6.67 17.46
C GLY A 116 4.32 -5.70 17.40
N SER A 117 4.37 -4.67 16.55
CA SER A 117 3.31 -3.68 16.44
C SER A 117 3.15 -3.11 15.03
N TRP A 118 1.91 -3.08 14.53
CA TRP A 118 1.56 -2.44 13.26
C TRP A 118 1.65 -0.91 13.29
N SER A 119 1.71 -0.30 14.48
CA SER A 119 1.88 1.15 14.65
C SER A 119 3.19 1.69 14.06
N GLU A 120 4.20 0.82 13.93
CA GLU A 120 5.52 1.15 13.37
C GLU A 120 5.54 1.24 11.84
N ALA A 121 4.41 0.97 11.17
CA ALA A 121 4.30 1.07 9.72
C ALA A 121 4.17 2.52 9.26
N VAL A 122 4.45 2.79 7.98
CA VAL A 122 4.39 4.16 7.43
C VAL A 122 2.93 4.52 7.10
N PRO A 123 2.41 5.67 7.55
CA PRO A 123 1.06 6.13 7.18
C PRO A 123 0.98 6.49 5.69
N TYR A 124 -0.21 6.43 5.11
CA TYR A 124 -0.44 6.93 3.75
C TYR A 124 -0.85 8.41 3.80
N GLY A 125 0.03 9.28 3.36
CA GLY A 125 -0.11 10.73 3.31
C GLY A 125 1.07 11.32 2.54
N ILE A 126 1.12 12.64 2.40
CA ILE A 126 2.28 13.36 1.86
C ILE A 126 3.24 13.71 2.99
#